data_AF-A0A1D7QMX4-F1
#
_entry.id   AF-A0A1D7QMX4-F1
#
_cell.length_a   1.000
_cell.length_b   1.000
_cell.length_c   1.000
_cell.angle_alpha   90.00
_cell.angle_beta   90.00
_cell.angle_gamma   90.00
#
_symmetry.space_group_name_H-M   'P 1'
#
loop_
_entity.id
_entity.type
_entity.pdbx_description
1 polymer ?
#
loop_
_entity_poly.entity_id
_entity_poly.type
_entity_poly.pdbx_seq_one_letter_code
_entity_poly.pdbx_strand_id
1 'polypeptide(L)'
;MLYKEIPVASNGEVRYFNFDTAKNEFGQVGKVWSENMTLEVDQHFAAIDGNMSEKWIPPVIKKLRQILGYEKEYDHFWRSK
;
A
#
# COMPACT_ATOMS: atom_id res chain seq x y z
N MET A 1 -3.04 6.55 -10.90
CA MET A 1 -1.84 5.88 -11.43
C MET A 1 -1.89 4.48 -10.90
N LEU A 2 -1.83 3.50 -11.79
CA LEU A 2 -2.13 2.11 -11.45
C LEU A 2 -0.85 1.27 -11.34
N TYR A 3 -0.66 0.65 -10.20
CA TYR A 3 0.38 -0.33 -9.90
C TYR A 3 -0.28 -1.68 -9.69
N LYS A 4 0.16 -2.71 -10.42
CA LYS A 4 -0.47 -4.03 -10.39
C LYS A 4 0.44 -5.06 -9.74
N GLU A 5 -0.19 -6.04 -9.09
CA GLU A 5 0.48 -7.25 -8.57
C GLU A 5 1.71 -6.92 -7.72
N ILE A 6 1.58 -5.94 -6.82
CA ILE A 6 2.65 -5.53 -5.93
C ILE A 6 2.67 -6.46 -4.71
N PRO A 7 3.79 -7.12 -4.40
CA PRO A 7 3.90 -8.00 -3.25
C PRO A 7 3.89 -7.21 -1.94
N VAL A 8 3.08 -7.66 -0.99
CA VAL A 8 3.01 -7.16 0.38
C VAL A 8 3.24 -8.34 1.32
N ALA A 9 4.23 -8.22 2.20
CA ALA A 9 4.56 -9.23 3.20
C ALA A 9 3.98 -8.86 4.57
N SER A 10 3.40 -9.83 5.27
CA SER A 10 2.87 -9.70 6.62
C SER A 10 3.01 -11.04 7.37
N ASN A 11 3.69 -11.05 8.51
CA ASN A 11 3.82 -12.22 9.40
C ASN A 11 4.17 -13.56 8.70
N GLY A 12 5.08 -13.53 7.72
CA GLY A 12 5.50 -14.71 6.96
C GLY A 12 4.60 -15.08 5.77
N GLU A 13 3.49 -14.39 5.57
CA GLU A 13 2.65 -14.50 4.38
C GLU A 13 3.02 -13.40 3.36
N VAL A 14 3.00 -13.72 2.07
CA VAL A 14 3.13 -12.75 0.97
C VAL A 14 1.87 -12.81 0.12
N ARG A 15 1.29 -11.64 -0.16
CA ARG A 15 0.12 -11.52 -1.05
C ARG A 15 0.31 -10.35 -2.01
N TYR A 16 -0.27 -10.46 -3.20
CA TYR A 16 -0.15 -9.46 -4.26
C TYR A 16 -1.38 -8.54 -4.26
N PHE A 17 -1.13 -7.24 -4.33
CA PHE A 17 -2.17 -6.22 -4.32
C PHE A 17 -2.00 -5.26 -5.50
N ASN A 18 -3.12 -4.75 -5.99
CA ASN A 18 -3.15 -3.66 -6.95
C ASN A 18 -3.41 -2.36 -6.20
N PHE A 19 -2.74 -1.29 -6.61
CA PHE A 19 -2.85 0.05 -6.03
C PHE A 19 -3.20 1.03 -7.15
N ASP A 20 -4.32 1.72 -7.05
CA ASP A 20 -4.64 2.86 -7.90
C ASP A 20 -4.60 4.14 -7.09
N THR A 21 -3.65 5.02 -7.41
CA THR A 21 -3.45 6.28 -6.71
C THR A 21 -3.97 7.42 -7.58
N ALA A 22 -5.12 7.98 -7.24
CA ALA A 22 -5.69 9.12 -7.94
C ALA A 22 -5.86 10.30 -6.98
N LYS A 23 -5.58 11.51 -7.47
CA LYS A 23 -5.77 12.75 -6.72
C LYS A 23 -7.09 13.38 -7.20
N ASN A 24 -7.99 13.72 -6.28
CA ASN A 24 -9.18 14.53 -6.57
C ASN A 24 -9.12 15.85 -5.78
N GLU A 25 -10.11 16.71 -5.96
CA GLU A 25 -10.19 18.05 -5.38
C GLU A 25 -10.44 18.10 -3.86
N PHE A 26 -10.78 16.95 -3.25
CA PHE A 26 -11.00 16.79 -1.81
C PHE A 26 -10.00 15.84 -1.11
N GLY A 27 -9.11 15.22 -1.90
CA GLY A 27 -8.04 14.33 -1.44
C GLY A 27 -8.42 12.86 -1.30
N GLN A 28 -7.90 12.01 -2.17
CA GLN A 28 -7.84 10.56 -1.99
C GLN A 28 -6.40 10.12 -2.24
N VAL A 29 -5.89 9.12 -1.51
CA VAL A 29 -4.51 8.62 -1.66
C VAL A 29 -4.43 7.37 -2.50
N GLY A 30 -5.48 6.55 -2.46
CA GLY A 30 -5.65 5.48 -3.42
C GLY A 30 -6.64 4.41 -3.01
N LYS A 31 -6.89 3.51 -3.96
CA LYS A 31 -7.65 2.29 -3.80
C LYS A 31 -6.68 1.11 -3.87
N VAL A 32 -6.78 0.18 -2.93
CA VAL A 32 -5.99 -1.05 -2.89
C VAL A 32 -6.92 -2.25 -2.96
N TRP A 33 -6.60 -3.24 -3.78
CA TRP A 33 -7.40 -4.45 -3.85
C TRP A 33 -6.60 -5.71 -4.21
N SER A 34 -7.12 -6.86 -3.79
CA SER A 34 -6.62 -8.20 -4.11
C SER A 34 -7.78 -9.18 -4.02
N GLU A 35 -8.06 -9.93 -5.09
CA GLU A 35 -9.15 -10.91 -5.15
C GLU A 35 -10.47 -10.34 -4.59
N ASN A 36 -10.85 -10.73 -3.37
CA ASN A 36 -12.09 -10.35 -2.68
C ASN A 36 -11.88 -9.27 -1.60
N MET A 37 -10.71 -8.65 -1.53
CA MET A 37 -10.39 -7.60 -0.56
C MET A 37 -10.20 -6.26 -1.24
N THR A 38 -10.74 -5.22 -0.64
CA THR A 38 -10.65 -3.83 -1.09
C THR A 38 -10.38 -2.92 0.11
N LEU A 39 -9.63 -1.85 -0.10
CA LEU A 39 -9.34 -0.81 0.87
C LEU A 39 -9.24 0.53 0.16
N GLU A 40 -10.00 1.52 0.61
CA GLU A 40 -9.86 2.91 0.21
C GLU A 40 -9.09 3.68 1.29
N VAL A 41 -8.15 4.52 0.86
CA VAL A 41 -7.22 5.22 1.73
C VAL A 41 -7.25 6.72 1.46
N ASP A 42 -7.37 7.52 2.51
CA ASP A 42 -7.40 8.99 2.44
C ASP A 42 -6.00 9.60 2.35
N GLN A 43 -5.96 10.91 2.10
CA GLN A 43 -4.71 11.69 2.01
C GLN A 43 -3.77 11.61 3.23
N HIS A 44 -4.27 11.17 4.38
CA HIS A 44 -3.52 10.98 5.62
C HIS A 44 -3.12 9.52 5.86
N PHE A 45 -3.35 8.64 4.87
CA PHE A 45 -3.15 7.20 4.95
C PHE A 45 -4.06 6.50 5.97
N ALA A 46 -5.23 7.06 6.26
CA ALA A 46 -6.26 6.41 7.04
C ALA A 46 -7.14 5.53 6.14
N ALA A 47 -7.50 4.35 6.64
CA ALA A 47 -8.50 3.50 6.02
C ALA A 47 -9.88 4.18 6.07
N ILE A 48 -10.53 4.35 4.93
CA ILE A 48 -11.86 4.96 4.82
C ILE A 48 -12.93 3.88 4.77
N ASP A 49 -12.80 2.96 3.82
CA ASP A 49 -13.80 1.96 3.49
C ASP A 49 -13.16 0.73 2.85
N GLY A 50 -13.90 -0.38 2.81
CA GLY A 50 -13.49 -1.64 2.21
C GLY A 50 -13.59 -2.81 3.17
N ASN A 51 -13.42 -4.01 2.63
CA ASN A 51 -13.53 -5.28 3.33
C ASN A 51 -12.16 -5.95 3.57
N MET A 52 -11.07 -5.19 3.46
CA MET A 52 -9.73 -5.70 3.71
C MET A 52 -9.58 -6.13 5.17
N SER A 53 -9.07 -7.34 5.38
CA SER A 53 -8.81 -7.85 6.72
C SER A 53 -7.83 -6.95 7.47
N GLU A 54 -8.10 -6.69 8.75
CA GLU A 54 -7.28 -5.82 9.62
C GLU A 54 -5.80 -6.20 9.63
N LYS A 55 -5.48 -7.50 9.51
CA LYS A 55 -4.08 -7.98 9.46
C LYS A 55 -3.29 -7.48 8.24
N TRP A 56 -3.99 -7.10 7.17
CA TRP A 56 -3.41 -6.62 5.92
C TRP A 56 -3.42 -5.10 5.81
N ILE A 57 -4.26 -4.38 6.57
CA ILE A 57 -4.38 -2.93 6.48
C ILE A 57 -3.03 -2.23 6.77
N PRO A 58 -2.33 -2.47 7.90
CA PRO A 58 -1.04 -1.83 8.16
C PRO A 58 0.05 -2.11 7.10
N PRO A 59 0.32 -3.36 6.68
CA PRO A 59 1.37 -3.63 5.70
C PRO A 59 1.02 -3.10 4.29
N VAL A 60 -0.26 -3.08 3.91
CA VAL A 60 -0.72 -2.48 2.66
C VAL A 60 -0.52 -0.97 2.66
N ILE A 61 -0.93 -0.28 3.73
CA ILE A 61 -0.73 1.17 3.87
C ILE A 61 0.76 1.51 3.84
N LYS A 62 1.59 0.71 4.52
CA LYS A 62 3.05 0.86 4.47
C LYS A 62 3.58 0.75 3.04
N LYS A 63 3.16 -0.28 2.28
CA LYS A 63 3.58 -0.44 0.89
C LYS A 63 3.13 0.74 0.01
N LEU A 64 1.91 1.25 0.22
CA LEU A 64 1.40 2.42 -0.48
C LEU A 64 2.25 3.67 -0.22
N ARG A 65 2.68 3.89 1.04
CA ARG A 65 3.62 4.98 1.39
C ARG A 65 4.95 4.87 0.65
N GLN A 66 5.48 3.65 0.52
CA GLN A 66 6.72 3.40 -0.23
C GLN A 66 6.56 3.71 -1.72
N ILE A 67 5.49 3.21 -2.35
CA ILE A 67 5.17 3.47 -3.77
C ILE A 67 5.08 4.98 -4.05
N LEU A 68 4.49 5.73 -3.12
CA LEU A 68 4.34 7.18 -3.21
C LEU A 68 5.58 7.99 -2.74
N GLY A 69 6.65 7.32 -2.29
CA GLY A 69 7.89 7.96 -1.87
C GLY A 69 7.87 8.63 -0.49
N TYR A 70 6.87 8.34 0.35
CA TYR A 70 6.77 8.86 1.73
C TYR A 70 7.64 8.07 2.72
N GLU A 71 7.93 6.81 2.42
CA GLU A 71 8.92 6.02 3.12
C GLU A 71 10.04 5.68 2.15
N LYS A 72 11.24 6.24 2.37
CA LYS A 72 12.43 5.73 1.69
C LYS A 72 12.64 4.31 2.19
N GLU A 73 12.76 3.34 1.29
CA GLU A 73 13.52 2.15 1.64
C GLU A 73 14.89 2.65 2.07
N TYR A 74 15.25 2.47 3.34
CA TYR A 74 16.65 2.47 3.69
C TYR A 74 17.24 1.31 2.89
N ASP A 75 17.76 1.63 1.70
CA ASP A 75 18.62 0.77 0.92
C ASP A 75 19.76 0.35 1.84
N HIS A 76 19.61 -0.80 2.47
CA HIS A 76 20.69 -1.56 3.07
C HIS A 76 21.52 -2.18 1.94
N PHE A 77 21.97 -1.36 1.00
CA PHE A 77 22.83 -1.76 -0.10
C PHE A 77 23.86 -0.68 -0.40
N TRP A 78 24.92 -0.69 0.41
CA TRP A 78 26.36 -0.48 0.11
C TRP A 78 27.08 -0.46 1.47
N ARG A 79 28.12 -1.22 1.81
CA ARG A 79 28.99 -2.21 1.16
C ARG A 79 29.64 -3.06 2.25
N SER A 80 29.88 -4.34 1.95
CA SER A 80 31.01 -5.06 2.54
C SER A 80 32.32 -4.30 2.27
N LYS A 81 33.05 -3.95 3.33
CA LYS A 81 34.48 -4.22 3.50
C LYS A 81 34.89 -3.89 4.93
#